data_AF-A0A1M4ZM60-F1
#
_entry.id   AF-A0A1M4ZM60-F1
#
_cell.length_a   1.000
_cell.length_b   1.000
_cell.length_c   1.000
_cell.angle_alpha   90.00
_cell.angle_beta   90.00
_cell.angle_gamma   90.00
#
_symmetry.space_group_name_H-M   'P 1'
#
loop_
_entity.id
_entity.type
_entity.pdbx_description
1 polymer ?
#
loop_
_entity_poly.entity_id
_entity_poly.type
_entity_poly.pdbx_seq_one_letter_code
_entity_poly.pdbx_strand_id
1 'polypeptide(L)' 'MTKFHPFFVIGTVGMILTAILHMFLSLMLTLTTVHATFYVMYPIFLTFLILGVVFTVKKQKASLTN' A
#
# COMPACT_ATOMS: atom_id res chain seq x y z
N MET A 1 12.12 -18.78 3.13
CA MET A 1 11.05 -17.75 3.24
C MET A 1 11.41 -16.58 2.33
N THR A 2 10.64 -16.32 1.27
CA THR A 2 10.81 -15.16 0.40
C THR A 2 10.57 -13.88 1.20
N LYS A 3 11.63 -13.10 1.44
CA LYS A 3 11.51 -11.79 2.09
C LYS A 3 11.00 -10.78 1.06
N PHE A 4 9.75 -10.34 1.23
CA PHE A 4 9.20 -9.24 0.44
C PHE A 4 9.99 -7.96 0.67
N HIS A 5 10.09 -7.13 -0.37
CA HIS A 5 10.72 -5.82 -0.25
C HIS A 5 9.96 -4.95 0.78
N PRO A 6 10.66 -4.16 1.62
CA PRO A 6 10.00 -3.31 2.63
C PRO A 6 8.88 -2.41 2.08
N PHE A 7 9.00 -1.93 0.83
CA PHE A 7 7.93 -1.17 0.17
C PHE A 7 6.62 -1.94 0.01
N PHE A 8 6.66 -3.25 -0.19
CA PHE A 8 5.45 -4.08 -0.23
C PHE A 8 4.74 -4.08 1.13
N VAL A 9 5.51 -4.19 2.22
CA VAL A 9 4.99 -4.16 3.59
C VAL A 9 4.42 -2.78 3.91
N ILE A 10 5.15 -1.71 3.61
CA ILE A 10 4.70 -0.32 3.82
C ILE A 10 3.42 -0.03 3.04
N GLY A 11 3.37 -0.42 1.76
CA GLY A 11 2.17 -0.25 0.93
C GLY A 11 0.98 -1.02 1.50
N THR A 12 1.18 -2.27 1.91
CA THR A 12 0.10 -3.11 2.48
C THR A 12 -0.42 -2.55 3.81
N VAL A 13 0.47 -2.26 4.75
CA VAL A 13 0.09 -1.71 6.06
C VAL A 13 -0.57 -0.34 5.88
N GLY A 14 -0.03 0.51 5.02
CA GLY A 14 -0.60 1.80 4.67
C GLY A 14 -2.03 1.68 4.12
N MET A 15 -2.24 0.82 3.12
CA MET A 15 -3.59 0.58 2.55
C MET A 15 -4.59 0.13 3.61
N ILE A 16 -4.20 -0.81 4.49
CA ILE A 16 -5.10 -1.33 5.53
C ILE A 16 -5.48 -0.23 6.52
N LEU A 17 -4.48 0.50 7.04
CA LEU A 17 -4.73 1.58 8.00
C LEU A 17 -5.55 2.71 7.38
N THR A 18 -5.24 3.08 6.14
CA THR A 18 -5.99 4.08 5.38
C THR A 18 -7.43 3.64 5.15
N ALA A 19 -7.69 2.38 4.80
CA ALA A 19 -9.04 1.88 4.59
C ALA A 19 -9.86 1.87 5.89
N ILE A 20 -9.28 1.40 7.00
CA ILE A 20 -9.93 1.41 8.32
C ILE A 20 -10.28 2.84 8.73
N LEU A 21 -9.32 3.75 8.61
CA LEU A 21 -9.51 5.15 8.98
C LEU A 21 -10.55 5.83 8.08
N HIS A 22 -10.53 5.56 6.77
CA HIS A 22 -11.52 6.09 5.82
C HIS A 22 -12.92 5.62 6.18
N MET A 23 -13.11 4.32 6.41
CA MET A 23 -14.41 3.77 6.80
C MET A 23 -14.89 4.38 8.12
N PHE A 24 -14.02 4.51 9.11
CA PHE A 24 -14.38 5.12 10.39
C PHE A 24 -14.84 6.57 10.22
N LEU A 25 -14.08 7.42 9.54
CA LEU A 25 -14.44 8.84 9.36
C LEU A 25 -15.66 9.03 8.44
N SER A 26 -15.77 8.23 7.39
CA SER A 26 -16.86 8.34 6.40
C SER A 26 -18.17 7.82 6.98
N LEU A 27 -18.18 6.64 7.63
CA LEU A 27 -19.41 6.04 8.14
C LEU A 27 -19.81 6.56 9.52
N MET A 28 -18.87 6.68 10.47
CA MET A 28 -19.22 7.03 11.85
C MET A 28 -19.41 8.54 12.02
N LEU A 29 -18.62 9.35 11.32
CA LEU A 29 -18.66 10.81 11.41
C LEU A 29 -19.40 11.46 10.23
N THR A 30 -19.86 10.69 9.24
CA THR A 30 -20.58 11.20 8.05
C THR A 30 -19.84 12.33 7.33
N LEU A 31 -18.50 12.34 7.41
CA LEU A 31 -17.70 13.46 6.93
C LEU A 31 -17.41 13.29 5.43
N THR A 32 -18.18 13.95 4.58
CA THR A 32 -18.10 13.77 3.11
C THR A 32 -16.78 14.29 2.50
N THR A 33 -16.11 15.23 3.15
CA THR A 33 -14.83 15.80 2.69
C THR A 33 -13.68 14.79 2.70
N VAL A 34 -13.78 13.72 3.51
CA VAL A 34 -12.71 12.71 3.61
C VAL A 34 -12.54 11.92 2.32
N HIS A 35 -13.59 11.75 1.51
CA HIS A 35 -13.45 11.01 0.25
C HIS A 35 -12.39 11.64 -0.67
N ALA A 36 -12.30 12.97 -0.73
CA ALA A 36 -11.30 13.67 -1.53
C ALA A 36 -9.87 13.48 -0.99
N THR A 37 -9.68 13.57 0.33
CA THR A 37 -8.36 13.36 0.96
C THR A 37 -7.87 11.92 0.79
N PHE A 38 -8.75 10.95 1.01
CA PHE A 38 -8.41 9.53 0.90
C PHE A 38 -8.20 9.09 -0.55
N TYR A 39 -8.84 9.74 -1.52
CA TYR A 39 -8.59 9.52 -2.95
C TYR A 39 -7.11 9.73 -3.35
N VAL A 40 -6.40 10.64 -2.68
CA VAL A 40 -4.96 10.87 -2.90
C VAL A 40 -4.10 9.86 -2.16
N MET A 41 -4.53 9.39 -0.98
CA MET A 41 -3.75 8.44 -0.18
C MET A 41 -3.67 7.04 -0.81
N TYR A 42 -4.76 6.54 -1.37
CA TYR A 42 -4.78 5.22 -2.01
C TYR A 42 -3.73 5.03 -3.12
N PRO A 43 -3.58 5.93 -4.12
CA PRO A 43 -2.57 5.77 -5.17
C PRO A 43 -1.13 5.84 -4.64
N ILE A 44 -0.86 6.56 -3.54
CA ILE A 44 0.47 6.61 -2.92
C ILE A 44 0.85 5.22 -2.38
N PHE A 45 -0.02 4.61 -1.58
CA PHE A 45 0.25 3.27 -1.04
C PHE A 45 0.22 2.19 -2.11
N LEU A 46 -0.63 2.34 -3.14
CA LEU A 46 -0.62 1.49 -4.32
C LEU A 46 0.74 1.55 -5.04
N THR A 47 1.33 2.74 -5.17
CA THR A 47 2.66 2.90 -5.76
C THR A 47 3.73 2.15 -4.96
N PHE A 48 3.69 2.24 -3.63
CA PHE A 48 4.59 1.45 -2.76
C PHE A 48 4.40 -0.07 -2.92
N LEU A 49 3.15 -0.53 -3.06
CA LEU A 49 2.84 -1.93 -3.34
C LEU A 49 3.44 -2.39 -4.68
N ILE A 50 3.21 -1.63 -5.76
CA ILE A 50 3.74 -1.92 -7.09
C ILE A 50 5.27 -1.97 -7.05
N LEU A 51 5.92 -0.96 -6.48
CA LEU A 51 7.38 -0.90 -6.34
C LEU A 51 7.89 -2.08 -5.50
N GLY A 52 7.19 -2.42 -4.42
CA GLY A 52 7.51 -3.56 -3.57
C GLY A 52 7.51 -4.89 -4.31
N VAL A 53 6.48 -5.14 -5.13
CA VAL A 53 6.40 -6.34 -5.97
C VAL A 53 7.49 -6.34 -7.04
N VAL A 54 7.66 -5.23 -7.77
CA VAL A 54 8.66 -5.10 -8.84
C VAL A 54 10.07 -5.36 -8.31
N PHE A 55 10.45 -4.77 -7.17
CA PHE A 55 11.77 -5.00 -6.58
C PHE A 55 11.93 -6.41 -6.01
N THR A 56 10.87 -6.99 -5.45
CA THR A 56 10.89 -8.37 -4.97
C THR A 56 11.14 -9.34 -6.13
N VAL A 57 10.42 -9.19 -7.24
CA VAL A 57 10.58 -10.04 -8.44
C VAL A 57 11.96 -9.83 -9.08
N LYS A 58 12.42 -8.58 -9.20
CA LYS A 58 13.77 -8.28 -9.71
C LYS A 58 14.86 -8.94 -8.87
N LYS A 59 14.77 -8.85 -7.53
CA LYS A 59 15.73 -9.48 -6.62
C LYS A 59 15.72 -11.01 -6.73
N GLN A 60 14.54 -11.62 -6.84
CA GLN A 60 14.43 -13.08 -7.01
C GLN A 60 15.05 -13.54 -8.34
N LYS A 61 14.80 -12.83 -9.45
CA LYS A 61 15.41 -13.13 -10.75
C LYS A 61 16.94 -13.03 -10.71
N ALA A 62 17.48 -11.98 -10.11
CA ALA A 62 18.93 -11.80 -9.98
C ALA A 62 19.59 -12.90 -9.12
N SER A 63 18.88 -13.44 -8.12
CA SER A 63 19.38 -14.53 -7.28
C SER A 63 19.36 -15.90 -7.95
N LEU A 64 18.62 -16.09 -9.05
CA LEU A 64 18.55 -17.35 -9.79
C LEU A 64 19.59 -17.46 -10.91
N THR A 65 20.22 -16.34 -11.27
CA THR A 65 21.22 -16.24 -12.35
C THR A 65 22.67 -16.13 -11.86
N ASN A 66 22.90 -16.18 -10.54
CA ASN A 66 24.22 -16.26 -9.90
C ASN A 66 24.36 -17.61 -9.19
#